data_AF-A0A7W5BFB8-F1
#
_entry.id   AF-A0A7W5BFB8-F1
#
_cell.length_a   1.000
_cell.length_b   1.000
_cell.length_c   1.000
_cell.angle_alpha   90.00
_cell.angle_beta   90.00
_cell.angle_gamma   90.00
#
_symmetry.space_group_name_H-M   'P 1'
#
loop_
_entity.id
_entity.type
_entity.pdbx_description
1 polymer ?
#
loop_
_entity_poly.entity_id
_entity_poly.type
_entity_poly.pdbx_seq_one_letter_code
_entity_poly.pdbx_strand_id
1 'polypeptide(L)'
;MSYLQLPRMTFSGYFQADVSTVNNDPRHFDNVTFEPYFQDLQESQQANGWWNPVGTGIFRFRETAVRTLFDKDGMIPSNQDPAMKLLVGNATERASAKIVDVDPDWQLASNLYGLGVTLVAPTGQVVLRAEYEANPFRDLWFGRSSASGDSGASAMFQSVLTHLEWNLEGFDSPFFEQLRAASEDGLLSIRLTTYGFNTSYGENEFCYGKLIGAIGPVLADEPRSFILGRRFMPTTRNGAGDLASTQNIACFSAAVDQKGLLNLDLSNALPLADHYLIKHLGPMQIALLKDPLTAQDALIGADAYYPLAELAQSDHVQWNWGGIQQVPLPENVRAVMDELPFALLSGPNQDGQSVVAIRESLLGLEIRPEHFVFRLDPNDSSTNHAGTTLYAARYGQPLANQQINFWTAAPVTDMDNTPVSQPPGTTPRALLPVNNVPSFAVQFHPPLPVTDSKGRADVCLQGPEVMDHPREYIDGQLYTISYNFSGSDPALQQNFDKFAVLVFSSVPPCPNPAWNDVQPILQQYANLYPVMSQGLFDFSQQAQADANAFIMRFVLDKDINDPDQMPVTRDLSSAKRAMLIRYFDQVLESQGRPPSLLHMFGKRCPTRGGAALRPQDSRAAPVSDLPGKSRGPNP
;
A
#
# COMPACT_ATOMS: atom_id res chain seq x y z
N MET A 1 11.82 -6.72 14.68
CA MET A 1 10.75 -6.35 13.79
C MET A 1 10.50 -4.89 13.96
N SER A 2 10.68 -4.14 12.89
CA SER A 2 11.19 -2.79 12.93
C SER A 2 10.25 -1.75 13.56
N TYR A 3 9.03 -1.56 13.05
CA TYR A 3 8.08 -0.63 13.67
C TYR A 3 7.47 -1.11 15.00
N LEU A 4 7.54 -2.41 15.32
CA LEU A 4 7.08 -2.93 16.62
C LEU A 4 8.15 -2.87 17.71
N GLN A 5 9.42 -2.72 17.32
CA GLN A 5 10.53 -2.53 18.24
C GLN A 5 10.55 -1.12 18.82
N LEU A 6 11.24 -1.01 19.94
CA LEU A 6 11.53 0.26 20.59
C LEU A 6 12.91 0.76 20.12
N PRO A 7 13.08 2.08 19.94
CA PRO A 7 12.10 3.14 20.16
C PRO A 7 11.05 3.24 19.04
N ARG A 8 9.84 3.71 19.36
CA ARG A 8 8.69 3.78 18.44
C ARG A 8 7.93 5.09 18.58
N MET A 9 7.54 5.68 17.46
CA MET A 9 6.64 6.83 17.39
C MET A 9 5.30 6.39 16.78
N THR A 10 4.19 6.78 17.37
CA THR A 10 2.85 6.58 16.81
C THR A 10 2.26 7.91 16.37
N PHE A 11 1.41 7.88 15.34
CA PHE A 11 0.72 9.04 14.83
C PHE A 11 -0.69 8.68 14.35
N SER A 12 -1.58 9.66 14.30
CA SER A 12 -2.92 9.46 13.75
C SER A 12 -3.57 10.76 13.28
N GLY A 13 -4.50 10.60 12.34
CA GLY A 13 -5.25 11.66 11.68
C GLY A 13 -6.16 11.06 10.63
N TYR A 14 -6.19 11.68 9.46
CA TYR A 14 -7.00 11.25 8.33
C TYR A 14 -6.12 11.01 7.10
N PHE A 15 -6.60 10.17 6.20
CA PHE A 15 -6.08 10.06 4.84
C PHE A 15 -7.15 10.49 3.84
N GLN A 16 -6.71 10.92 2.66
CA GLN A 16 -7.55 10.96 1.47
C GLN A 16 -7.11 9.86 0.52
N ALA A 17 -8.05 9.17 -0.11
CA ALA A 17 -7.82 8.29 -1.26
C ALA A 17 -8.84 8.65 -2.34
N ASP A 18 -8.40 9.43 -3.33
CA ASP A 18 -9.27 9.96 -4.40
C ASP A 18 -9.18 9.09 -5.66
N VAL A 19 -9.51 7.81 -5.54
CA VAL A 19 -9.40 6.82 -6.62
C VAL A 19 -10.41 7.09 -7.74
N SER A 20 -10.02 6.92 -9.00
CA SER A 20 -11.02 6.76 -10.07
C SER A 20 -11.64 5.37 -9.92
N THR A 21 -12.92 5.26 -10.25
CA THR A 21 -13.66 3.99 -10.16
C THR A 21 -14.22 3.52 -11.50
N VAL A 22 -13.98 4.29 -12.58
CA VAL A 22 -14.28 3.84 -13.95
C VAL A 22 -13.40 2.66 -14.33
N ASN A 23 -12.14 2.65 -13.90
CA ASN A 23 -11.18 1.58 -14.20
C ASN A 23 -11.38 0.31 -13.35
N ASN A 24 -12.42 0.25 -12.52
CA ASN A 24 -12.70 -0.94 -11.73
C ASN A 24 -13.40 -2.04 -12.55
N ASP A 25 -14.20 -1.68 -13.56
CA ASP A 25 -14.80 -2.68 -14.44
C ASP A 25 -13.83 -2.98 -15.60
N PRO A 26 -13.28 -4.20 -15.71
CA PRO A 26 -12.35 -4.53 -16.79
C PRO A 26 -12.97 -4.28 -18.17
N ARG A 27 -14.29 -4.40 -18.32
CA ARG A 27 -14.98 -4.18 -19.61
C ARG A 27 -14.90 -2.74 -20.10
N HIS A 28 -14.67 -1.77 -19.21
CA HIS A 28 -14.47 -0.37 -19.60
C HIS A 28 -13.16 -0.11 -20.36
N PHE A 29 -12.22 -1.06 -20.34
CA PHE A 29 -10.98 -0.93 -21.09
C PHE A 29 -11.18 -1.14 -22.61
N ASP A 30 -12.28 -1.74 -23.05
CA ASP A 30 -12.55 -1.93 -24.48
C ASP A 30 -13.07 -0.66 -25.15
N ASN A 31 -12.19 0.03 -25.88
CA ASN A 31 -12.54 1.22 -26.67
C ASN A 31 -13.68 0.99 -27.67
N VAL A 32 -13.86 -0.23 -28.18
CA VAL A 32 -14.88 -0.52 -29.22
C VAL A 32 -16.28 -0.49 -28.63
N THR A 33 -16.45 -1.02 -27.42
CA THR A 33 -17.75 -1.10 -26.74
C THR A 33 -17.93 -0.07 -25.64
N PHE A 34 -16.92 0.77 -25.37
CA PHE A 34 -17.02 1.86 -24.41
C PHE A 34 -18.10 2.87 -24.80
N GLU A 35 -18.94 3.24 -23.84
CA GLU A 35 -20.01 4.21 -24.01
C GLU A 35 -19.77 5.39 -23.04
N PRO A 36 -19.89 6.67 -23.48
CA PRO A 36 -19.50 7.81 -22.65
C PRO A 36 -20.16 7.89 -21.26
N TYR A 37 -21.38 7.38 -21.10
CA TYR A 37 -22.06 7.38 -19.79
C TYR A 37 -21.43 6.43 -18.77
N PHE A 38 -20.51 5.54 -19.17
CA PHE A 38 -19.67 4.82 -18.21
C PHE A 38 -18.73 5.74 -17.41
N GLN A 39 -18.64 7.02 -17.77
CA GLN A 39 -17.93 8.06 -17.00
C GLN A 39 -18.85 8.82 -16.03
N ASP A 40 -20.16 8.60 -16.09
CA ASP A 40 -21.10 9.27 -15.21
C ASP A 40 -21.07 8.63 -13.83
N LEU A 41 -21.53 9.38 -12.82
CA LEU A 41 -21.72 8.84 -11.47
C LEU A 41 -22.74 7.68 -11.54
N GLN A 42 -22.57 6.68 -10.69
CA GLN A 42 -23.55 5.61 -10.56
C GLN A 42 -24.94 6.13 -10.23
N GLU A 43 -25.94 5.46 -10.80
CA GLU A 43 -27.35 5.65 -10.50
C GLU A 43 -27.94 4.36 -9.93
N SER A 44 -29.14 4.42 -9.36
CA SER A 44 -29.78 3.27 -8.68
C SER A 44 -29.88 1.98 -9.50
N GLN A 45 -29.91 2.09 -10.83
CA GLN A 45 -30.03 0.95 -11.75
C GLN A 45 -28.82 0.81 -12.68
N GLN A 46 -27.87 1.75 -12.66
CA GLN A 46 -26.76 1.78 -13.61
C GLN A 46 -25.46 2.01 -12.86
N ALA A 47 -24.52 1.06 -12.98
CA ALA A 47 -23.24 1.17 -12.30
C ALA A 47 -22.40 2.34 -12.85
N ASN A 48 -22.43 2.59 -14.16
CA ASN A 48 -21.66 3.65 -14.83
C ASN A 48 -20.19 3.67 -14.34
N GLY A 49 -19.66 4.85 -14.01
CA GLY A 49 -18.33 5.04 -13.46
C GLY A 49 -18.26 4.95 -11.93
N TRP A 50 -19.26 4.33 -11.30
CA TRP A 50 -19.35 4.05 -9.86
C TRP A 50 -19.39 5.32 -9.01
N TRP A 51 -18.85 5.27 -7.79
CA TRP A 51 -19.02 6.30 -6.78
C TRP A 51 -18.04 7.47 -6.92
N ASN A 52 -16.93 7.32 -7.67
CA ASN A 52 -15.96 8.38 -7.94
C ASN A 52 -15.36 8.28 -9.35
N PRO A 53 -16.12 8.61 -10.41
CA PRO A 53 -15.61 8.51 -11.78
C PRO A 53 -14.45 9.48 -12.04
N VAL A 54 -14.47 10.67 -11.44
CA VAL A 54 -13.51 11.76 -11.66
C VAL A 54 -12.33 11.76 -10.69
N GLY A 55 -12.09 10.65 -9.99
CA GLY A 55 -10.99 10.56 -9.02
C GLY A 55 -9.62 10.78 -9.64
N THR A 56 -8.76 11.54 -8.94
CA THR A 56 -7.42 11.93 -9.41
C THR A 56 -6.32 10.88 -9.14
N GLY A 57 -6.66 9.81 -8.43
CA GLY A 57 -5.74 8.82 -7.87
C GLY A 57 -4.95 9.33 -6.65
N ILE A 58 -5.19 10.54 -6.15
CA ILE A 58 -4.37 11.14 -5.08
C ILE A 58 -4.54 10.39 -3.77
N PHE A 59 -3.41 10.12 -3.11
CA PHE A 59 -3.33 9.71 -1.71
C PHE A 59 -2.55 10.74 -0.90
N ARG A 60 -3.10 11.17 0.25
CA ARG A 60 -2.41 12.13 1.14
C ARG A 60 -2.87 12.02 2.59
N PHE A 61 -1.99 12.40 3.50
CA PHE A 61 -2.31 12.63 4.90
C PHE A 61 -3.00 13.98 5.11
N ARG A 62 -3.92 14.03 6.06
CA ARG A 62 -4.62 15.23 6.51
C ARG A 62 -4.68 15.23 8.04
N GLU A 63 -4.38 16.37 8.65
CA GLU A 63 -4.51 16.59 10.11
C GLU A 63 -3.86 15.47 10.96
N THR A 64 -2.73 14.95 10.47
CA THR A 64 -2.03 13.84 11.13
C THR A 64 -0.96 14.40 12.07
N ALA A 65 -0.93 13.89 13.29
CA ALA A 65 -0.02 14.34 14.33
C ALA A 65 0.57 13.17 15.11
N VAL A 66 1.78 13.38 15.62
CA VAL A 66 2.40 12.46 16.58
C VAL A 66 1.53 12.36 17.83
N ARG A 67 1.33 11.13 18.31
CA ARG A 67 0.46 10.84 19.46
C ARG A 67 1.20 10.31 20.65
N THR A 68 2.17 9.44 20.45
CA THR A 68 2.94 8.85 21.54
C THR A 68 4.33 8.49 21.05
N LEU A 69 5.29 8.65 21.95
CA LEU A 69 6.66 8.18 21.77
C LEU A 69 6.92 7.09 22.82
N PHE A 70 7.58 6.04 22.39
CA PHE A 70 8.07 4.98 23.24
C PHE A 70 9.58 4.90 23.06
N ASP A 71 10.32 4.99 24.15
CA ASP A 71 11.74 4.65 24.14
C ASP A 71 11.95 3.24 24.70
N LYS A 72 13.20 2.87 24.96
CA LYS A 72 13.57 1.59 25.55
C LYS A 72 12.97 1.35 26.95
N ASP A 73 12.60 2.39 27.69
CA ASP A 73 12.11 2.32 29.06
C ASP A 73 10.58 2.44 29.14
N GLY A 74 9.94 2.75 28.00
CA GLY A 74 8.50 2.68 27.81
C GLY A 74 7.96 3.95 27.18
N MET A 75 6.72 4.30 27.51
CA MET A 75 6.08 5.51 27.00
C MET A 75 6.75 6.77 27.57
N ILE A 76 7.20 7.66 26.68
CA ILE A 76 7.77 8.96 27.05
C ILE A 76 6.61 9.92 27.41
N PRO A 77 6.64 10.59 28.57
CA PRO A 77 5.66 11.60 28.93
C PRO A 77 5.61 12.75 27.91
N SER A 78 4.40 13.22 27.59
CA SER A 78 4.13 14.14 26.47
C SER A 78 4.85 15.51 26.53
N ASN A 79 5.34 15.91 27.71
CA ASN A 79 6.05 17.16 27.93
C ASN A 79 7.58 17.02 27.91
N GLN A 80 8.13 15.81 27.74
CA GLN A 80 9.57 15.55 27.86
C GLN A 80 10.34 15.59 26.54
N ASP A 81 9.68 15.36 25.41
CA ASP A 81 10.33 15.39 24.08
C ASP A 81 9.53 16.27 23.11
N PRO A 82 10.17 17.22 22.40
CA PRO A 82 9.46 18.10 21.45
C PRO A 82 8.87 17.34 20.25
N ALA A 83 9.33 16.11 19.96
CA ALA A 83 8.77 15.29 18.89
C ALA A 83 7.27 14.96 19.08
N MET A 84 6.78 15.01 20.33
CA MET A 84 5.35 14.86 20.67
C MET A 84 4.44 15.92 20.04
N LYS A 85 4.99 17.04 19.56
CA LYS A 85 4.24 18.17 18.99
C LYS A 85 4.30 18.22 17.46
N LEU A 86 4.93 17.23 16.83
CA LEU A 86 5.12 17.21 15.38
C LEU A 86 3.82 16.86 14.66
N LEU A 87 3.61 17.52 13.52
CA LEU A 87 2.66 17.09 12.51
C LEU A 87 3.35 16.11 11.57
N VAL A 88 2.60 15.10 11.13
CA VAL A 88 3.04 14.16 10.08
C VAL A 88 2.37 14.58 8.78
N GLY A 89 3.18 14.95 7.81
CA GLY A 89 2.74 15.55 6.56
C GLY A 89 3.15 14.76 5.32
N ASN A 90 2.81 15.33 4.17
CA ASN A 90 3.16 14.82 2.84
C ASN A 90 4.45 15.46 2.35
N ALA A 91 4.88 15.12 1.13
CA ALA A 91 5.89 15.89 0.41
C ALA A 91 5.48 17.37 0.26
N THR A 92 6.43 18.30 0.37
CA THR A 92 6.16 19.75 0.28
C THR A 92 6.56 20.37 -1.06
N GLU A 93 7.30 19.63 -1.86
CA GLU A 93 8.04 20.13 -3.03
C GLU A 93 7.70 19.39 -4.33
N ARG A 94 6.75 18.44 -4.29
CA ARG A 94 6.30 17.63 -5.43
C ARG A 94 4.81 17.27 -5.33
N ALA A 95 4.29 16.67 -6.40
CA ALA A 95 2.91 16.20 -6.45
C ALA A 95 2.61 15.19 -5.33
N SER A 96 1.33 15.13 -4.93
CA SER A 96 0.84 14.15 -3.96
C SER A 96 1.03 12.73 -4.47
N ALA A 97 1.15 11.79 -3.53
CA ALA A 97 1.24 10.37 -3.83
C ALA A 97 0.03 9.89 -4.64
N LYS A 98 0.19 8.74 -5.30
CA LYS A 98 -0.90 8.03 -5.98
C LYS A 98 -1.19 6.70 -5.32
N ILE A 99 -2.47 6.36 -5.15
CA ILE A 99 -2.91 5.02 -4.78
C ILE A 99 -3.43 4.29 -6.01
N VAL A 100 -2.92 3.09 -6.25
CA VAL A 100 -3.03 2.42 -7.54
C VAL A 100 -3.09 0.91 -7.35
N ASP A 101 -4.08 0.25 -7.93
CA ASP A 101 -4.16 -1.20 -7.99
C ASP A 101 -3.11 -1.79 -8.94
N VAL A 102 -2.77 -3.06 -8.75
CA VAL A 102 -1.88 -3.74 -9.70
C VAL A 102 -2.55 -3.93 -11.06
N ASP A 103 -3.85 -4.24 -11.05
CA ASP A 103 -4.63 -4.64 -12.21
C ASP A 103 -6.14 -4.49 -11.87
N PRO A 104 -7.03 -4.18 -12.84
CA PRO A 104 -8.48 -4.15 -12.60
C PRO A 104 -9.04 -5.47 -12.04
N ASP A 105 -8.45 -6.62 -12.35
CA ASP A 105 -8.90 -7.91 -11.79
C ASP A 105 -8.18 -8.25 -10.46
N TRP A 106 -7.40 -7.32 -9.90
CA TRP A 106 -6.76 -7.44 -8.58
C TRP A 106 -6.70 -6.09 -7.85
N GLN A 107 -7.88 -5.56 -7.53
CA GLN A 107 -8.06 -4.30 -6.79
C GLN A 107 -7.79 -4.41 -5.26
N LEU A 108 -7.20 -5.53 -4.82
CA LEU A 108 -7.14 -5.93 -3.41
C LEU A 108 -5.70 -5.92 -2.88
N ALA A 109 -4.81 -5.19 -3.55
CA ALA A 109 -3.43 -4.96 -3.13
C ALA A 109 -2.91 -3.65 -3.75
N SER A 110 -3.53 -2.52 -3.42
CA SER A 110 -3.13 -1.22 -3.97
C SER A 110 -1.79 -0.76 -3.39
N ASN A 111 -0.99 -0.11 -4.24
CA ASN A 111 0.30 0.49 -3.90
C ASN A 111 0.17 2.00 -3.68
N LEU A 112 1.02 2.53 -2.79
CA LEU A 112 1.24 3.97 -2.66
C LEU A 112 2.53 4.36 -3.39
N TYR A 113 2.40 5.09 -4.50
CA TYR A 113 3.54 5.58 -5.27
C TYR A 113 3.83 7.04 -4.96
N GLY A 114 5.11 7.36 -4.75
CA GLY A 114 5.55 8.73 -4.54
C GLY A 114 5.12 9.35 -3.21
N LEU A 115 4.76 8.55 -2.20
CA LEU A 115 4.40 9.07 -0.88
C LEU A 115 5.63 9.61 -0.16
N GLY A 116 5.75 10.93 -0.10
CA GLY A 116 6.69 11.60 0.79
C GLY A 116 6.10 11.76 2.19
N VAL A 117 6.91 11.50 3.22
CA VAL A 117 6.53 11.66 4.62
C VAL A 117 7.40 12.75 5.25
N THR A 118 6.76 13.74 5.85
CA THR A 118 7.45 14.83 6.54
C THR A 118 7.05 14.90 8.01
N LEU A 119 7.99 15.28 8.87
CA LEU A 119 7.71 15.65 10.26
C LEU A 119 7.93 17.15 10.42
N VAL A 120 6.90 17.88 10.82
CA VAL A 120 6.91 19.35 10.87
C VAL A 120 6.63 19.84 12.27
N ALA A 121 7.53 20.65 12.81
CA ALA A 121 7.37 21.27 14.11
C ALA A 121 6.33 22.41 14.07
N PRO A 122 5.73 22.79 15.22
CA PRO A 122 4.81 23.92 15.29
C PRO A 122 5.41 25.25 14.81
N THR A 123 6.74 25.36 14.77
CA THR A 123 7.48 26.51 14.22
C THR A 123 7.47 26.56 12.68
N GLY A 124 7.00 25.51 12.01
CA GLY A 124 7.11 25.33 10.56
C GLY A 124 8.42 24.67 10.11
N GLN A 125 9.35 24.37 11.03
CA GLN A 125 10.57 23.63 10.71
C GLN A 125 10.22 22.20 10.29
N VAL A 126 10.64 21.82 9.07
CA VAL A 126 10.64 20.42 8.65
C VAL A 126 11.82 19.74 9.31
N VAL A 127 11.55 18.82 10.23
CA VAL A 127 12.52 18.09 11.05
C VAL A 127 13.02 16.83 10.36
N LEU A 128 12.14 16.17 9.60
CA LEU A 128 12.46 15.00 8.78
C LEU A 128 11.74 15.14 7.44
N ARG A 129 12.44 14.82 6.34
CA ARG A 129 11.84 14.40 5.08
C ARG A 129 12.26 12.97 4.78
N ALA A 130 11.35 12.18 4.23
CA ALA A 130 11.60 10.82 3.82
C ALA A 130 10.65 10.41 2.70
N GLU A 131 10.97 9.29 2.05
CA GLU A 131 10.14 8.69 1.00
C GLU A 131 9.70 7.29 1.41
N TYR A 132 8.39 7.04 1.36
CA TYR A 132 7.84 5.70 1.52
C TYR A 132 8.22 4.85 0.29
N GLU A 133 8.88 3.72 0.52
CA GLU A 133 9.14 2.73 -0.52
C GLU A 133 7.81 2.08 -0.93
N ALA A 134 7.45 2.18 -2.21
CA ALA A 134 6.15 1.72 -2.69
C ALA A 134 5.98 0.21 -2.42
N ASN A 135 4.97 -0.13 -1.61
CA ASN A 135 4.64 -1.50 -1.28
C ASN A 135 3.12 -1.64 -1.11
N PRO A 136 2.50 -2.69 -1.69
CA PRO A 136 1.07 -2.95 -1.57
C PRO A 136 0.62 -3.21 -0.14
N PHE A 137 -0.62 -2.89 0.16
CA PHE A 137 -1.26 -3.50 1.33
C PHE A 137 -1.48 -4.99 1.09
N ARG A 138 -1.35 -5.78 2.16
CA ARG A 138 -1.44 -7.25 2.14
C ARG A 138 -2.57 -7.78 3.01
N ASP A 139 -2.89 -7.04 4.07
CA ASP A 139 -3.93 -7.38 5.03
C ASP A 139 -5.10 -6.40 4.84
N LEU A 140 -6.10 -6.84 4.05
CA LEU A 140 -7.37 -6.16 3.81
C LEU A 140 -8.50 -6.90 4.53
N TRP A 141 -9.43 -6.16 5.13
CA TRP A 141 -10.53 -6.71 5.90
C TRP A 141 -11.82 -5.92 5.65
N PHE A 142 -12.73 -6.46 4.83
CA PHE A 142 -13.97 -5.78 4.42
C PHE A 142 -15.03 -5.74 5.53
N GLY A 143 -15.14 -6.80 6.32
CA GLY A 143 -16.12 -6.93 7.40
C GLY A 143 -15.61 -6.39 8.74
N ARG A 144 -14.73 -5.38 8.74
CA ARG A 144 -14.24 -4.77 9.97
C ARG A 144 -15.34 -4.00 10.69
N SER A 145 -16.15 -3.25 9.94
CA SER A 145 -17.34 -2.57 10.46
C SER A 145 -18.62 -3.16 9.85
N SER A 146 -19.78 -2.64 10.27
CA SER A 146 -21.08 -3.00 9.70
C SER A 146 -21.40 -2.31 8.37
N ALA A 147 -20.60 -1.32 7.95
CA ALA A 147 -20.73 -0.68 6.64
C ALA A 147 -20.34 -1.64 5.51
N SER A 148 -20.84 -1.40 4.30
CA SER A 148 -20.56 -2.23 3.12
C SER A 148 -19.39 -1.70 2.31
N GLY A 149 -18.75 -2.59 1.54
CA GLY A 149 -17.69 -2.24 0.58
C GLY A 149 -16.52 -1.51 1.26
N ASP A 150 -15.95 -0.53 0.56
CA ASP A 150 -14.78 0.23 1.03
C ASP A 150 -15.03 0.97 2.34
N SER A 151 -16.27 1.39 2.60
CA SER A 151 -16.66 2.02 3.87
C SER A 151 -16.60 1.02 5.04
N GLY A 152 -16.85 -0.25 4.75
CA GLY A 152 -16.71 -1.37 5.70
C GLY A 152 -15.27 -1.72 6.04
N ALA A 153 -14.37 -1.42 5.10
CA ALA A 153 -13.06 -2.05 5.01
C ALA A 153 -11.96 -1.36 5.85
N SER A 154 -10.88 -2.11 6.04
CA SER A 154 -9.62 -1.60 6.57
C SER A 154 -8.43 -2.29 5.94
N ALA A 155 -7.38 -1.53 5.64
CA ALA A 155 -6.16 -2.02 5.01
C ALA A 155 -4.91 -1.62 5.80
N MET A 156 -3.87 -2.45 5.70
CA MET A 156 -2.55 -2.14 6.27
C MET A 156 -1.46 -2.03 5.20
N PHE A 157 -0.83 -0.86 5.14
CA PHE A 157 0.39 -0.64 4.36
C PHE A 157 1.58 -0.72 5.31
N GLN A 158 2.56 -1.57 5.01
CA GLN A 158 3.82 -1.59 5.73
C GLN A 158 4.96 -1.48 4.73
N SER A 159 5.92 -0.63 5.04
CA SER A 159 7.13 -0.48 4.25
C SER A 159 8.23 0.19 5.08
N VAL A 160 9.24 0.71 4.39
CA VAL A 160 10.30 1.55 4.94
C VAL A 160 10.22 2.98 4.40
N LEU A 161 10.74 3.90 5.20
CA LEU A 161 11.10 5.25 4.84
C LEU A 161 12.56 5.26 4.41
N THR A 162 12.78 5.71 3.18
CA THR A 162 14.08 5.84 2.51
C THR A 162 14.43 7.32 2.37
N HIS A 163 15.65 7.60 1.90
CA HIS A 163 16.14 8.96 1.63
C HIS A 163 15.92 9.92 2.81
N LEU A 164 16.27 9.48 4.02
CA LEU A 164 16.04 10.26 5.25
C LEU A 164 16.88 11.54 5.28
N GLU A 165 16.22 12.70 5.27
CA GLU A 165 16.83 14.01 5.45
C GLU A 165 16.44 14.61 6.81
N TRP A 166 17.37 14.58 7.75
CA TRP A 166 17.19 15.13 9.10
C TRP A 166 17.63 16.59 9.17
N ASN A 167 16.79 17.44 9.76
CA ASN A 167 17.09 18.84 10.07
C ASN A 167 16.79 19.11 11.54
N LEU A 168 17.71 18.65 12.40
CA LEU A 168 17.61 18.70 13.85
C LEU A 168 18.29 19.94 14.48
N GLU A 169 18.79 20.88 13.67
CA GLU A 169 19.39 22.10 14.20
C GLU A 169 18.33 22.89 14.99
N GLY A 170 18.62 23.16 16.27
CA GLY A 170 17.67 23.81 17.19
C GLY A 170 16.48 22.94 17.61
N PHE A 171 16.47 21.65 17.27
CA PHE A 171 15.42 20.69 17.64
C PHE A 171 16.02 19.52 18.44
N ASP A 172 16.02 19.65 19.77
CA ASP A 172 16.61 18.67 20.69
C ASP A 172 15.60 17.58 21.07
N SER A 173 15.73 16.39 20.47
CA SER A 173 14.85 15.25 20.69
C SER A 173 15.65 13.99 21.01
N PRO A 174 15.77 13.62 22.31
CA PRO A 174 16.39 12.36 22.73
C PRO A 174 15.75 11.12 22.08
N PHE A 175 14.45 11.19 21.75
CA PHE A 175 13.78 10.12 21.01
C PHE A 175 14.40 9.90 19.63
N PHE A 176 14.62 10.96 18.84
CA PHE A 176 15.19 10.81 17.49
C PHE A 176 16.65 10.36 17.50
N GLU A 177 17.42 10.73 18.52
CA GLU A 177 18.77 10.17 18.71
C GLU A 177 18.73 8.66 18.91
N GLN A 178 17.84 8.18 19.79
CA GLN A 178 17.65 6.75 20.03
C GLN A 178 17.14 6.02 18.79
N LEU A 179 16.17 6.61 18.07
CA LEU A 179 15.60 6.00 16.87
C LEU A 179 16.66 5.84 15.78
N ARG A 180 17.47 6.87 15.55
CA ARG A 180 18.57 6.80 14.58
C ARG A 180 19.64 5.79 14.99
N ALA A 181 19.95 5.69 16.28
CA ALA A 181 20.94 4.74 16.79
C ALA A 181 20.47 3.28 16.70
N ALA A 182 19.17 3.04 16.86
CA ALA A 182 18.57 1.71 16.76
C ALA A 182 18.30 1.26 15.32
N SER A 183 18.31 2.19 14.35
CA SER A 183 18.01 1.92 12.95
C SER A 183 19.27 1.64 12.14
N GLU A 184 19.19 0.64 11.26
CA GLU A 184 20.24 0.25 10.33
C GLU A 184 19.93 0.75 8.90
N ASP A 185 20.94 0.69 8.02
CA ASP A 185 20.87 1.06 6.59
C ASP A 185 20.37 2.49 6.26
N GLY A 186 20.26 3.36 7.26
CA GLY A 186 19.69 4.69 7.06
C GLY A 186 18.20 4.66 6.70
N LEU A 187 17.47 3.66 7.19
CA LEU A 187 16.04 3.45 6.95
C LEU A 187 15.24 3.55 8.24
N LEU A 188 13.95 3.89 8.14
CA LEU A 188 12.99 3.70 9.24
C LEU A 188 11.85 2.81 8.76
N SER A 189 11.28 1.97 9.63
CA SER A 189 10.07 1.23 9.28
C SER A 189 8.85 2.08 9.52
N ILE A 190 7.84 1.90 8.69
CA ILE A 190 6.56 2.58 8.81
C ILE A 190 5.40 1.60 8.57
N ARG A 191 4.42 1.65 9.45
CA ARG A 191 3.12 1.00 9.29
C ARG A 191 2.04 2.08 9.20
N LEU A 192 1.14 1.94 8.24
CA LEU A 192 -0.09 2.71 8.09
C LEU A 192 -1.28 1.76 8.14
N THR A 193 -2.34 2.16 8.83
CA THR A 193 -3.61 1.45 8.84
C THR A 193 -4.74 2.42 8.58
N THR A 194 -5.52 2.11 7.55
CA THR A 194 -6.64 2.92 7.07
C THR A 194 -7.95 2.22 7.38
N TYR A 195 -8.97 2.97 7.80
CA TYR A 195 -10.32 2.46 8.05
C TYR A 195 -11.36 3.57 8.08
N GLY A 196 -12.63 3.21 7.99
CA GLY A 196 -13.74 4.16 8.07
C GLY A 196 -13.71 5.18 6.93
N PHE A 197 -13.49 4.67 5.71
CA PHE A 197 -13.47 5.46 4.49
C PHE A 197 -14.90 5.89 4.12
N ASN A 198 -15.07 7.07 3.54
CA ASN A 198 -16.37 7.58 3.13
C ASN A 198 -16.45 7.69 1.59
N THR A 199 -17.36 6.91 1.01
CA THR A 199 -17.64 6.83 -0.43
C THR A 199 -18.88 7.63 -0.86
N SER A 200 -19.53 8.35 0.06
CA SER A 200 -20.75 9.11 -0.21
C SER A 200 -20.45 10.43 -0.93
N TYR A 201 -20.69 10.44 -2.24
CA TYR A 201 -20.48 11.63 -3.07
C TYR A 201 -21.26 12.85 -2.54
N GLY A 202 -20.59 13.99 -2.46
CA GLY A 202 -21.17 15.27 -2.00
C GLY A 202 -21.11 15.51 -0.49
N GLU A 203 -20.69 14.53 0.31
CA GLU A 203 -20.42 14.75 1.73
C GLU A 203 -19.06 15.40 1.97
N ASN A 204 -18.91 16.13 3.08
CA ASN A 204 -17.65 16.83 3.43
C ASN A 204 -16.46 15.87 3.62
N GLU A 205 -16.73 14.62 3.98
CA GLU A 205 -15.73 13.59 4.22
C GLU A 205 -15.57 12.65 3.02
N PHE A 206 -16.19 12.94 1.87
CA PHE A 206 -16.03 12.16 0.64
C PHE A 206 -14.54 11.96 0.29
N CYS A 207 -14.15 10.71 0.02
CA CYS A 207 -12.78 10.26 -0.21
C CYS A 207 -11.83 10.38 0.99
N TYR A 208 -12.33 10.57 2.23
CA TYR A 208 -11.51 10.57 3.45
C TYR A 208 -11.81 9.36 4.34
N GLY A 209 -10.82 8.99 5.15
CA GLY A 209 -10.98 8.01 6.23
C GLY A 209 -9.97 8.22 7.35
N LYS A 210 -10.03 7.40 8.38
CA LYS A 210 -9.13 7.45 9.54
C LYS A 210 -7.79 6.78 9.21
N LEU A 211 -6.70 7.40 9.66
CA LEU A 211 -5.34 6.91 9.53
C LEU A 211 -4.70 6.79 10.91
N ILE A 212 -4.14 5.63 11.20
CA ILE A 212 -3.19 5.44 12.30
C ILE A 212 -1.88 4.89 11.73
N GLY A 213 -0.77 5.21 12.38
CA GLY A 213 0.52 4.69 11.95
C GLY A 213 1.56 4.65 13.05
N ALA A 214 2.64 3.93 12.77
CA ALA A 214 3.78 3.77 13.64
C ALA A 214 5.08 3.83 12.83
N ILE A 215 6.10 4.47 13.39
CA ILE A 215 7.46 4.52 12.88
C ILE A 215 8.40 3.93 13.93
N GLY A 216 9.30 3.04 13.51
CA GLY A 216 10.32 2.44 14.38
C GLY A 216 11.58 2.03 13.60
N PRO A 217 12.57 1.42 14.26
CA PRO A 217 13.89 1.18 13.70
C PRO A 217 13.94 0.05 12.68
N VAL A 218 14.63 0.16 11.56
CA VAL A 218 14.92 -0.99 10.67
C VAL A 218 16.11 -1.79 11.17
N LEU A 219 16.04 -3.13 11.10
CA LEU A 219 17.18 -4.02 11.29
C LEU A 219 17.45 -4.79 9.98
N ALA A 220 18.72 -4.98 9.63
CA ALA A 220 19.19 -5.46 8.32
C ALA A 220 18.69 -6.87 7.96
N ASP A 221 18.37 -7.69 8.98
CA ASP A 221 17.99 -9.08 8.80
C ASP A 221 16.47 -9.35 8.87
N GLU A 222 15.65 -8.31 8.81
CA GLU A 222 14.20 -8.42 8.94
C GLU A 222 13.46 -8.01 7.66
N PRO A 223 12.28 -8.60 7.39
CA PRO A 223 11.46 -8.15 6.27
C PRO A 223 11.05 -6.69 6.42
N ARG A 224 10.94 -5.99 5.30
CA ARG A 224 10.56 -4.57 5.24
C ARG A 224 9.05 -4.39 5.13
N SER A 225 8.38 -5.30 4.42
CA SER A 225 6.96 -5.19 4.05
C SER A 225 5.97 -5.90 4.99
N PHE A 226 6.44 -6.69 5.96
CA PHE A 226 5.59 -7.37 6.94
C PHE A 226 6.33 -7.67 8.25
N ILE A 227 5.67 -8.27 9.24
CA ILE A 227 6.30 -8.76 10.47
C ILE A 227 6.51 -10.26 10.38
N LEU A 228 7.77 -10.70 10.38
CA LEU A 228 8.13 -12.09 10.65
C LEU A 228 8.19 -12.27 12.17
N GLY A 229 7.10 -12.77 12.75
CA GLY A 229 6.93 -12.78 14.20
C GLY A 229 5.88 -13.80 14.64
N ARG A 230 5.10 -13.43 15.62
CA ARG A 230 4.01 -14.24 16.20
C ARG A 230 2.72 -13.91 15.46
N ARG A 231 2.32 -14.74 14.50
CA ARG A 231 1.18 -14.46 13.61
C ARG A 231 -0.10 -15.16 14.08
N PHE A 232 -1.13 -14.37 14.38
CA PHE A 232 -2.48 -14.81 14.74
C PHE A 232 -3.36 -14.90 13.50
N MET A 233 -3.94 -16.07 13.27
CA MET A 233 -4.73 -16.37 12.07
C MET A 233 -6.03 -17.07 12.45
N PRO A 234 -7.20 -16.52 12.09
CA PRO A 234 -8.47 -17.19 12.28
C PRO A 234 -8.62 -18.41 11.39
N THR A 235 -9.32 -19.44 11.90
CA THR A 235 -9.69 -20.63 11.12
C THR A 235 -11.12 -20.57 10.55
N THR A 236 -11.80 -19.45 10.74
CA THR A 236 -13.19 -19.21 10.34
C THR A 236 -13.28 -17.99 9.42
N ARG A 237 -14.48 -17.75 8.86
CA ARG A 237 -14.76 -16.58 8.01
C ARG A 237 -15.99 -15.82 8.49
N ASN A 238 -16.00 -14.50 8.28
CA ASN A 238 -17.19 -13.68 8.50
C ASN A 238 -18.15 -13.72 7.29
N GLY A 239 -19.24 -12.97 7.37
CA GLY A 239 -20.24 -12.88 6.29
C GLY A 239 -19.74 -12.21 5.00
N ALA A 240 -18.66 -11.45 5.06
CA ALA A 240 -17.99 -10.86 3.89
C ALA A 240 -16.97 -11.81 3.26
N GLY A 241 -16.76 -13.01 3.83
CA GLY A 241 -15.79 -13.99 3.35
C GLY A 241 -14.35 -13.75 3.82
N ASP A 242 -14.10 -12.72 4.63
CA ASP A 242 -12.78 -12.47 5.23
C ASP A 242 -12.43 -13.56 6.24
N LEU A 243 -11.14 -13.87 6.41
CA LEU A 243 -10.69 -14.64 7.56
C LEU A 243 -10.88 -13.84 8.84
N ALA A 244 -11.80 -14.30 9.68
CA ALA A 244 -12.16 -13.69 10.96
C ALA A 244 -12.66 -14.76 11.93
N SER A 245 -12.31 -14.63 13.21
CA SER A 245 -12.77 -15.54 14.27
C SER A 245 -14.29 -15.44 14.46
N THR A 246 -14.89 -16.36 15.24
CA THR A 246 -16.31 -16.29 15.62
C THR A 246 -16.70 -14.96 16.29
N GLN A 247 -15.74 -14.28 16.93
CA GLN A 247 -15.93 -12.96 17.53
C GLN A 247 -15.57 -11.79 16.58
N ASN A 248 -15.38 -12.08 15.29
CA ASN A 248 -14.96 -11.15 14.24
C ASN A 248 -13.61 -10.45 14.51
N ILE A 249 -12.67 -11.14 15.14
CA ILE A 249 -11.27 -10.70 15.25
C ILE A 249 -10.50 -11.21 14.02
N ALA A 250 -9.83 -10.30 13.32
CA ALA A 250 -9.08 -10.58 12.09
C ALA A 250 -7.64 -11.05 12.37
N CYS A 251 -6.87 -11.28 11.31
CA CYS A 251 -5.45 -11.62 11.42
C CYS A 251 -4.62 -10.47 11.95
N PHE A 252 -3.61 -10.77 12.77
CA PHE A 252 -2.66 -9.78 13.23
C PHE A 252 -1.32 -10.40 13.62
N SER A 253 -0.32 -9.55 13.80
CA SER A 253 1.04 -9.96 14.15
C SER A 253 1.45 -9.40 15.51
N ALA A 254 2.30 -10.14 16.20
CA ALA A 254 3.00 -9.68 17.37
C ALA A 254 4.50 -9.98 17.24
N ALA A 255 5.32 -9.34 18.07
CA ALA A 255 6.75 -9.61 18.16
C ALA A 255 7.20 -9.54 19.62
N VAL A 256 8.12 -10.42 20.01
CA VAL A 256 8.75 -10.36 21.33
C VAL A 256 10.09 -9.66 21.17
N ASP A 257 10.32 -8.60 21.94
CA ASP A 257 11.60 -7.90 21.94
C ASP A 257 12.65 -8.58 22.84
N GLN A 258 13.88 -8.10 22.78
CA GLN A 258 15.00 -8.65 23.55
C GLN A 258 14.83 -8.52 25.09
N LYS A 259 13.93 -7.64 25.56
CA LYS A 259 13.60 -7.48 26.98
C LYS A 259 12.46 -8.41 27.42
N GLY A 260 11.91 -9.19 26.50
CA GLY A 260 10.77 -10.07 26.76
C GLY A 260 9.45 -9.31 26.83
N LEU A 261 9.29 -8.24 26.06
CA LEU A 261 8.02 -7.55 25.87
C LEU A 261 7.32 -8.08 24.62
N LEU A 262 6.13 -8.63 24.79
CA LEU A 262 5.26 -8.98 23.66
C LEU A 262 4.56 -7.71 23.17
N ASN A 263 4.86 -7.31 21.94
CA ASN A 263 4.24 -6.18 21.25
C ASN A 263 3.20 -6.74 20.27
N LEU A 264 1.91 -6.54 20.53
CA LEU A 264 0.81 -6.98 19.66
C LEU A 264 0.35 -5.81 18.79
N ASP A 265 0.35 -5.96 17.47
CA ASP A 265 -0.25 -5.00 16.55
C ASP A 265 -1.73 -5.30 16.36
N LEU A 266 -2.61 -4.58 17.05
CA LEU A 266 -4.05 -4.74 16.92
C LEU A 266 -4.69 -3.66 16.02
N SER A 267 -3.87 -2.90 15.29
CA SER A 267 -4.28 -1.78 14.44
C SER A 267 -5.37 -2.17 13.44
N ASN A 268 -5.34 -3.41 12.92
CA ASN A 268 -6.34 -4.00 12.02
C ASN A 268 -6.90 -5.34 12.52
N ALA A 269 -7.00 -5.54 13.84
CA ALA A 269 -7.42 -6.82 14.43
C ALA A 269 -8.85 -6.81 14.99
N LEU A 270 -9.21 -5.74 15.70
CA LEU A 270 -10.48 -5.66 16.43
C LEU A 270 -11.61 -5.08 15.55
N PRO A 271 -12.83 -5.62 15.67
CA PRO A 271 -13.97 -5.14 14.91
C PRO A 271 -14.40 -3.76 15.38
N LEU A 272 -15.10 -3.05 14.50
CA LEU A 272 -15.61 -1.71 14.75
C LEU A 272 -17.12 -1.73 14.96
N ALA A 273 -17.59 -0.87 15.85
CA ALA A 273 -18.97 -0.51 16.07
C ALA A 273 -19.30 0.78 15.29
N ASP A 274 -20.45 1.40 15.60
CA ASP A 274 -20.89 2.66 15.02
C ASP A 274 -19.81 3.74 15.10
N HIS A 275 -19.79 4.65 14.12
CA HIS A 275 -18.80 5.73 13.99
C HIS A 275 -17.33 5.27 13.93
N TYR A 276 -17.12 4.02 13.52
CA TYR A 276 -15.79 3.41 13.39
C TYR A 276 -15.01 3.47 14.71
N LEU A 277 -15.70 3.13 15.82
CA LEU A 277 -15.12 2.98 17.15
C LEU A 277 -14.84 1.51 17.45
N ILE A 278 -13.86 1.21 18.31
CA ILE A 278 -13.54 -0.17 18.70
C ILE A 278 -14.75 -0.82 19.37
N LYS A 279 -15.19 -1.96 18.82
CA LYS A 279 -16.28 -2.75 19.40
C LYS A 279 -15.76 -3.51 20.61
N HIS A 280 -16.38 -3.28 21.77
CA HIS A 280 -16.08 -4.03 22.98
C HIS A 280 -16.68 -5.44 22.91
N LEU A 281 -15.84 -6.48 23.01
CA LEU A 281 -16.21 -7.90 22.87
C LEU A 281 -16.49 -8.60 24.21
N GLY A 282 -16.48 -7.84 25.32
CA GLY A 282 -16.54 -8.37 26.68
C GLY A 282 -15.13 -8.57 27.25
N PRO A 283 -14.99 -9.20 28.43
CA PRO A 283 -13.69 -9.49 29.02
C PRO A 283 -12.85 -10.35 28.08
N MET A 284 -11.63 -9.89 27.82
CA MET A 284 -10.65 -10.58 27.00
C MET A 284 -9.28 -10.54 27.65
N GLN A 285 -8.52 -11.63 27.50
CA GLN A 285 -7.18 -11.76 28.05
C GLN A 285 -6.20 -12.27 27.00
N ILE A 286 -4.96 -11.83 27.11
CA ILE A 286 -3.81 -12.31 26.36
C ILE A 286 -3.19 -13.45 27.16
N ALA A 287 -2.94 -14.58 26.51
CA ALA A 287 -2.44 -15.79 27.14
C ALA A 287 -1.45 -16.55 26.26
N LEU A 288 -0.65 -17.42 26.87
CA LEU A 288 0.12 -18.46 26.17
C LEU A 288 -0.54 -19.82 26.44
N LEU A 289 -0.95 -20.55 25.41
CA LEU A 289 -1.57 -21.86 25.55
C LEU A 289 -0.52 -22.92 25.86
N LYS A 290 -0.85 -23.91 26.71
CA LYS A 290 0.09 -25.00 27.08
C LYS A 290 0.07 -26.19 26.13
N ASP A 291 -0.95 -26.28 25.29
CA ASP A 291 -1.06 -27.31 24.23
C ASP A 291 -1.08 -26.61 22.86
N PRO A 292 -0.07 -26.86 21.99
CA PRO A 292 0.01 -26.26 20.67
C PRO A 292 -1.13 -26.67 19.72
N LEU A 293 -1.87 -27.73 20.04
CA LEU A 293 -3.00 -28.25 19.26
C LEU A 293 -4.35 -27.71 19.73
N THR A 294 -4.38 -26.88 20.78
CA THR A 294 -5.64 -26.24 21.23
C THR A 294 -6.26 -25.43 20.08
N ALA A 295 -7.48 -25.79 19.69
CA ALA A 295 -8.19 -25.18 18.58
C ALA A 295 -8.73 -23.78 18.92
N GLN A 296 -8.96 -22.98 17.89
CA GLN A 296 -9.86 -21.82 17.99
C GLN A 296 -11.25 -22.30 18.44
N ASP A 297 -11.97 -21.46 19.18
CA ASP A 297 -13.31 -21.69 19.72
C ASP A 297 -13.39 -22.81 20.78
N ALA A 298 -12.26 -23.42 21.15
CA ALA A 298 -12.19 -24.37 22.24
C ALA A 298 -12.54 -23.68 23.58
N LEU A 299 -13.30 -24.39 24.43
CA LEU A 299 -13.59 -23.99 25.80
C LEU A 299 -12.56 -24.64 26.73
N ILE A 300 -11.75 -23.82 27.42
CA ILE A 300 -10.60 -24.28 28.21
C ILE A 300 -10.65 -23.77 29.65
N GLY A 301 -10.08 -24.55 30.57
CA GLY A 301 -9.90 -24.16 31.98
C GLY A 301 -8.62 -23.34 32.21
N ALA A 302 -8.52 -22.71 33.39
CA ALA A 302 -7.37 -21.87 33.78
C ALA A 302 -6.02 -22.60 33.84
N ASP A 303 -6.04 -23.94 33.94
CA ASP A 303 -4.88 -24.81 33.93
C ASP A 303 -4.28 -25.01 32.53
N ALA A 304 -5.03 -24.73 31.46
CA ALA A 304 -4.61 -24.94 30.07
C ALA A 304 -3.73 -23.82 29.48
N TYR A 305 -3.51 -22.71 30.20
CA TYR A 305 -2.76 -21.57 29.68
C TYR A 305 -1.97 -20.83 30.77
N TYR A 306 -1.08 -19.93 30.35
CA TYR A 306 -0.43 -18.93 31.20
C TYR A 306 -1.13 -17.58 30.97
N PRO A 307 -1.79 -16.98 31.99
CA PRO A 307 -2.38 -15.66 31.86
C PRO A 307 -1.27 -14.59 31.80
N LEU A 308 -1.43 -13.60 30.91
CA LEU A 308 -0.42 -12.55 30.72
C LEU A 308 -0.97 -11.16 31.06
N ALA A 309 -2.02 -10.73 30.38
CA ALA A 309 -2.63 -9.42 30.59
C ALA A 309 -4.08 -9.39 30.13
N GLU A 310 -4.84 -8.43 30.62
CA GLU A 310 -6.12 -8.05 30.02
C GLU A 310 -5.88 -7.39 28.65
N LEU A 311 -6.75 -7.68 27.69
CA LEU A 311 -6.71 -7.04 26.38
C LEU A 311 -7.47 -5.70 26.43
N ALA A 312 -6.76 -4.59 26.21
CA ALA A 312 -7.41 -3.29 26.13
C ALA A 312 -8.24 -3.18 24.83
N GLN A 313 -9.50 -2.78 24.94
CA GLN A 313 -10.43 -2.64 23.81
C GLN A 313 -10.99 -1.22 23.78
N SER A 314 -10.15 -0.24 23.44
CA SER A 314 -10.54 1.17 23.47
C SER A 314 -10.02 1.95 22.28
N ASP A 315 -10.78 2.97 21.88
CA ASP A 315 -10.36 3.93 20.86
C ASP A 315 -9.12 4.72 21.29
N HIS A 316 -8.90 4.90 22.59
CA HIS A 316 -7.69 5.56 23.08
C HIS A 316 -6.42 4.82 22.65
N VAL A 317 -6.40 3.49 22.80
CA VAL A 317 -5.29 2.63 22.40
C VAL A 317 -5.17 2.61 20.87
N GLN A 318 -6.29 2.45 20.17
CA GLN A 318 -6.32 2.46 18.70
C GLN A 318 -5.74 3.77 18.15
N TRP A 319 -6.20 4.91 18.66
CA TRP A 319 -5.89 6.23 18.12
C TRP A 319 -4.55 6.78 18.57
N ASN A 320 -4.15 6.57 19.84
CA ASN A 320 -2.93 7.17 20.38
C ASN A 320 -1.74 6.22 20.32
N TRP A 321 -1.93 4.92 20.49
CA TRP A 321 -0.85 3.93 20.47
C TRP A 321 -0.76 3.17 19.14
N GLY A 322 -1.49 3.63 18.12
CA GLY A 322 -1.53 2.97 16.81
C GLY A 322 -2.12 1.56 16.86
N GLY A 323 -2.94 1.25 17.87
CA GLY A 323 -3.45 -0.10 18.10
C GLY A 323 -2.40 -1.07 18.64
N ILE A 324 -1.19 -0.62 18.98
CA ILE A 324 -0.13 -1.50 19.48
C ILE A 324 -0.21 -1.61 21.00
N GLN A 325 -0.23 -2.83 21.52
CA GLN A 325 -0.24 -3.11 22.96
C GLN A 325 1.03 -3.85 23.38
N GLN A 326 1.53 -3.55 24.58
CA GLN A 326 2.77 -4.09 25.11
C GLN A 326 2.51 -4.88 26.39
N VAL A 327 2.96 -6.14 26.43
CA VAL A 327 2.74 -7.05 27.55
C VAL A 327 4.08 -7.63 28.01
N PRO A 328 4.53 -7.37 29.26
CA PRO A 328 5.76 -7.96 29.77
C PRO A 328 5.57 -9.47 29.96
N LEU A 329 6.50 -10.26 29.44
CA LEU A 329 6.45 -11.71 29.57
C LEU A 329 7.18 -12.18 30.84
N PRO A 330 6.49 -12.92 31.73
CA PRO A 330 7.11 -13.57 32.87
C PRO A 330 8.20 -14.58 32.46
N GLU A 331 9.17 -14.83 33.33
CA GLU A 331 10.29 -15.72 33.04
C GLU A 331 9.86 -17.14 32.67
N ASN A 332 8.86 -17.69 33.36
CA ASN A 332 8.30 -19.01 33.06
C ASN A 332 7.63 -19.10 31.69
N VAL A 333 7.16 -17.98 31.14
CA VAL A 333 6.58 -17.89 29.79
C VAL A 333 7.69 -17.78 28.75
N ARG A 334 8.69 -16.93 29.00
CA ARG A 334 9.87 -16.77 28.12
C ARG A 334 10.63 -18.08 27.89
N ALA A 335 10.63 -18.97 28.89
CA ALA A 335 11.29 -20.27 28.80
C ALA A 335 10.62 -21.26 27.82
N VAL A 336 9.36 -21.05 27.44
CA VAL A 336 8.56 -22.02 26.65
C VAL A 336 7.85 -21.40 25.44
N MET A 337 7.90 -20.07 25.28
CA MET A 337 7.12 -19.36 24.25
C MET A 337 7.51 -19.73 22.81
N ASP A 338 8.72 -20.23 22.57
CA ASP A 338 9.20 -20.61 21.23
C ASP A 338 8.61 -21.96 20.75
N GLU A 339 7.86 -22.66 21.61
CA GLU A 339 7.21 -23.95 21.28
C GLU A 339 5.68 -23.90 21.41
N LEU A 340 5.13 -22.78 21.92
CA LEU A 340 3.73 -22.66 22.33
C LEU A 340 3.05 -21.44 21.71
N PRO A 341 1.76 -21.52 21.34
CA PRO A 341 1.04 -20.42 20.71
C PRO A 341 0.50 -19.41 21.73
N PHE A 342 0.68 -18.12 21.47
CA PHE A 342 -0.12 -17.08 22.11
C PHE A 342 -1.56 -17.10 21.60
N ALA A 343 -2.47 -16.61 22.44
CA ALA A 343 -3.90 -16.55 22.18
C ALA A 343 -4.54 -15.32 22.79
N LEU A 344 -5.65 -14.88 22.20
CA LEU A 344 -6.65 -14.06 22.87
C LEU A 344 -7.77 -14.99 23.34
N LEU A 345 -8.12 -14.89 24.62
CA LEU A 345 -9.20 -15.65 25.22
C LEU A 345 -10.36 -14.72 25.58
N SER A 346 -11.59 -15.19 25.38
CA SER A 346 -12.81 -14.49 25.81
C SER A 346 -13.38 -15.13 27.07
N GLY A 347 -13.86 -14.30 28.01
CA GLY A 347 -14.31 -14.73 29.33
C GLY A 347 -13.26 -14.45 30.42
N PRO A 348 -13.23 -15.24 31.51
CA PRO A 348 -13.93 -16.52 31.72
C PRO A 348 -15.45 -16.38 31.88
N ASN A 349 -16.17 -17.49 31.66
CA ASN A 349 -17.58 -17.66 31.96
C ASN A 349 -17.80 -17.91 33.48
N GLN A 350 -19.06 -18.15 33.88
CA GLN A 350 -19.41 -18.39 35.30
C GLN A 350 -18.73 -19.63 35.90
N ASP A 351 -18.35 -20.60 35.07
CA ASP A 351 -17.67 -21.84 35.45
C ASP A 351 -16.13 -21.69 35.45
N GLY A 352 -15.62 -20.48 35.23
CA GLY A 352 -14.18 -20.20 35.19
C GLY A 352 -13.47 -20.65 33.91
N GLN A 353 -14.22 -20.99 32.85
CA GLN A 353 -13.68 -21.42 31.56
C GLN A 353 -13.63 -20.27 30.56
N SER A 354 -12.63 -20.25 29.68
CA SER A 354 -12.50 -19.26 28.62
C SER A 354 -12.61 -19.89 27.24
N VAL A 355 -13.11 -19.12 26.27
CA VAL A 355 -13.10 -19.51 24.86
C VAL A 355 -11.81 -18.99 24.21
N VAL A 356 -11.12 -19.83 23.44
CA VAL A 356 -10.00 -19.40 22.60
C VAL A 356 -10.52 -18.60 21.41
N ALA A 357 -10.59 -17.28 21.54
CA ALA A 357 -11.16 -16.39 20.52
C ALA A 357 -10.36 -16.42 19.22
N ILE A 358 -9.04 -16.31 19.34
CA ILE A 358 -8.07 -16.43 18.24
C ILE A 358 -6.72 -16.82 18.84
N ARG A 359 -5.90 -17.53 18.07
CA ARG A 359 -4.55 -17.92 18.47
C ARG A 359 -3.60 -17.91 17.28
N GLU A 360 -2.30 -17.95 17.57
CA GLU A 360 -1.26 -18.04 16.53
C GLU A 360 -1.48 -19.22 15.59
N SER A 361 -1.03 -19.14 14.33
CA SER A 361 -1.13 -20.23 13.34
C SER A 361 -0.78 -21.62 13.88
N LEU A 362 -1.34 -22.69 13.27
CA LEU A 362 -1.14 -24.04 13.77
C LEU A 362 0.33 -24.40 13.66
N LEU A 363 0.87 -24.98 14.73
CA LEU A 363 2.30 -25.24 14.90
C LEU A 363 3.21 -23.99 14.81
N GLY A 364 2.64 -22.79 14.82
CA GLY A 364 3.37 -21.52 14.71
C GLY A 364 3.89 -21.22 13.31
N LEU A 365 3.45 -21.95 12.28
CA LEU A 365 4.01 -21.87 10.93
C LEU A 365 3.58 -20.59 10.20
N GLU A 366 4.57 -19.90 9.62
CA GLU A 366 4.40 -18.73 8.76
C GLU A 366 5.35 -18.83 7.56
N ILE A 367 4.88 -18.49 6.36
CA ILE A 367 5.69 -18.29 5.17
C ILE A 367 5.17 -17.10 4.38
N ARG A 368 6.03 -16.12 4.09
CA ARG A 368 5.64 -14.90 3.37
C ARG A 368 6.82 -14.35 2.54
N PRO A 369 6.57 -13.86 1.31
CA PRO A 369 7.59 -13.19 0.50
C PRO A 369 7.76 -11.72 0.90
N GLU A 370 8.94 -11.14 0.67
CA GLU A 370 9.17 -9.69 0.79
C GLU A 370 8.26 -8.93 -0.18
N HIS A 371 8.44 -9.17 -1.48
CA HIS A 371 7.59 -8.63 -2.54
C HIS A 371 6.66 -9.73 -3.05
N PHE A 372 5.38 -9.40 -3.23
CA PHE A 372 4.37 -10.32 -3.75
C PHE A 372 3.64 -9.79 -4.99
N VAL A 373 3.86 -8.53 -5.35
CA VAL A 373 3.29 -7.92 -6.55
C VAL A 373 4.42 -7.65 -7.54
N PHE A 374 4.24 -8.09 -8.79
CA PHE A 374 5.26 -7.96 -9.82
C PHE A 374 4.67 -7.48 -11.14
N ARG A 375 5.46 -6.73 -11.90
CA ARG A 375 5.21 -6.39 -13.30
C ARG A 375 6.39 -6.94 -14.10
N LEU A 376 6.12 -7.88 -15.01
CA LEU A 376 7.10 -8.48 -15.90
C LEU A 376 6.82 -8.00 -17.33
N ASP A 377 7.85 -7.55 -18.03
CA ASP A 377 7.69 -6.97 -19.36
C ASP A 377 8.52 -7.69 -20.43
N PRO A 378 7.92 -8.55 -21.26
CA PRO A 378 8.59 -9.20 -22.39
C PRO A 378 9.24 -8.23 -23.39
N ASN A 379 8.81 -6.97 -23.39
CA ASN A 379 9.37 -5.94 -24.27
C ASN A 379 10.68 -5.33 -23.77
N ASP A 380 11.04 -5.60 -22.50
CA ASP A 380 12.29 -5.17 -21.90
C ASP A 380 12.88 -6.29 -21.04
N SER A 381 13.91 -6.95 -21.58
CA SER A 381 14.58 -8.06 -20.90
C SER A 381 15.08 -7.73 -19.49
N SER A 382 15.34 -6.45 -19.17
CA SER A 382 15.80 -6.03 -17.83
C SER A 382 14.68 -6.00 -16.79
N THR A 383 13.42 -5.96 -17.22
CA THR A 383 12.24 -5.94 -16.35
C THR A 383 11.34 -7.16 -16.56
N ASN A 384 11.69 -8.08 -17.48
CA ASN A 384 11.02 -9.37 -17.64
C ASN A 384 11.42 -10.42 -16.59
N HIS A 385 12.09 -10.01 -15.52
CA HIS A 385 12.46 -10.85 -14.38
C HIS A 385 12.42 -10.02 -13.10
N ALA A 386 12.09 -10.67 -11.98
CA ALA A 386 12.04 -10.00 -10.67
C ALA A 386 12.44 -10.96 -9.55
N GLY A 387 13.23 -10.47 -8.58
CA GLY A 387 13.64 -11.23 -7.41
C GLY A 387 12.74 -10.98 -6.20
N THR A 388 12.61 -11.98 -5.33
CA THR A 388 12.03 -11.81 -3.99
C THR A 388 12.57 -12.86 -3.03
N THR A 389 12.55 -12.55 -1.75
CA THR A 389 12.95 -13.47 -0.68
C THR A 389 11.70 -13.95 0.05
N LEU A 390 11.50 -15.27 0.12
CA LEU A 390 10.52 -15.87 1.03
C LEU A 390 11.14 -16.07 2.40
N TYR A 391 10.40 -15.71 3.44
CA TYR A 391 10.76 -15.95 4.82
C TYR A 391 9.82 -16.98 5.42
N ALA A 392 10.39 -18.00 6.04
CA ALA A 392 9.69 -19.02 6.79
C ALA A 392 10.04 -18.89 8.28
N ALA A 393 9.02 -18.99 9.13
CA ALA A 393 9.18 -18.97 10.57
C ALA A 393 8.27 -19.97 11.28
N ARG A 394 8.67 -20.29 12.51
CA ARG A 394 7.89 -21.01 13.50
C ARG A 394 7.87 -20.21 14.80
N TYR A 395 6.70 -19.76 15.24
CA TYR A 395 6.56 -18.91 16.43
C TYR A 395 7.50 -17.68 16.41
N GLY A 396 7.68 -17.08 15.22
CA GLY A 396 8.56 -15.94 14.98
C GLY A 396 10.05 -16.27 14.85
N GLN A 397 10.46 -17.53 15.05
CA GLN A 397 11.84 -17.97 14.86
C GLN A 397 12.07 -18.47 13.43
N PRO A 398 13.21 -18.19 12.80
CA PRO A 398 13.56 -18.71 11.48
C PRO A 398 13.36 -20.23 11.33
N LEU A 399 12.70 -20.65 10.25
CA LEU A 399 12.46 -22.07 9.96
C LEU A 399 13.28 -22.53 8.74
N ALA A 400 14.40 -23.19 9.03
CA ALA A 400 15.35 -23.66 8.02
C ALA A 400 14.93 -24.98 7.34
N ASN A 401 15.56 -25.26 6.20
CA ASN A 401 15.46 -26.51 5.43
C ASN A 401 14.03 -26.86 4.99
N GLN A 402 13.17 -25.87 4.76
CA GLN A 402 11.82 -26.06 4.24
C GLN A 402 11.80 -25.88 2.74
N GLN A 403 11.30 -26.88 2.03
CA GLN A 403 11.02 -26.76 0.60
C GLN A 403 9.69 -26.02 0.39
N ILE A 404 9.65 -25.14 -0.60
CA ILE A 404 8.49 -24.31 -0.94
C ILE A 404 8.00 -24.72 -2.32
N ASN A 405 6.68 -24.77 -2.50
CA ASN A 405 6.04 -25.02 -3.78
C ASN A 405 5.19 -23.81 -4.22
N PHE A 406 5.05 -23.65 -5.55
CA PHE A 406 4.26 -22.60 -6.18
C PHE A 406 3.22 -23.22 -7.12
N TRP A 407 2.02 -22.66 -7.19
CA TRP A 407 1.00 -23.10 -8.14
C TRP A 407 0.16 -21.93 -8.65
N THR A 408 0.12 -21.79 -9.97
CA THR A 408 -0.74 -20.83 -10.66
C THR A 408 -2.20 -21.23 -10.50
N ALA A 409 -3.06 -20.26 -10.21
CA ALA A 409 -4.50 -20.49 -10.20
C ALA A 409 -5.02 -20.96 -11.56
N ALA A 410 -6.15 -21.67 -11.56
CA ALA A 410 -6.80 -22.08 -12.81
C ALA A 410 -7.29 -20.86 -13.61
N PRO A 411 -7.48 -21.00 -14.94
CA PRO A 411 -8.13 -19.97 -15.75
C PRO A 411 -9.48 -19.56 -15.15
N VAL A 412 -9.69 -18.26 -14.98
CA VAL A 412 -10.89 -17.72 -14.32
C VAL A 412 -11.20 -16.32 -14.83
N THR A 413 -12.48 -15.98 -14.97
CA THR A 413 -12.96 -14.61 -15.17
C THR A 413 -13.23 -13.98 -13.80
N ASP A 414 -12.80 -12.73 -13.59
CA ASP A 414 -13.24 -11.97 -12.42
C ASP A 414 -14.68 -11.48 -12.65
N MET A 415 -15.61 -11.98 -11.82
CA MET A 415 -17.01 -11.55 -11.87
C MET A 415 -17.31 -10.52 -10.79
N ASP A 416 -16.46 -10.39 -9.76
CA ASP A 416 -16.74 -9.58 -8.57
C ASP A 416 -16.69 -8.09 -8.90
N ASN A 417 -15.81 -7.69 -9.83
CA ASN A 417 -15.67 -6.32 -10.31
C ASN A 417 -16.52 -6.00 -11.56
N THR A 418 -17.52 -6.83 -11.86
CA THR A 418 -18.32 -6.71 -13.10
C THR A 418 -19.83 -6.58 -12.80
N PRO A 419 -20.26 -5.48 -12.17
CA PRO A 419 -21.64 -5.33 -11.72
C PRO A 419 -22.63 -5.38 -12.90
N VAL A 420 -23.84 -5.85 -12.59
CA VAL A 420 -24.94 -5.94 -13.55
C VAL A 420 -25.85 -4.71 -13.42
N SER A 421 -25.97 -3.92 -14.48
CA SER A 421 -26.94 -2.83 -14.63
C SER A 421 -28.34 -3.37 -14.95
N GLN A 422 -29.34 -2.57 -14.62
CA GLN A 422 -30.76 -2.78 -14.91
C GLN A 422 -31.30 -1.60 -15.76
N PRO A 423 -32.18 -1.84 -16.74
CA PRO A 423 -32.61 -3.15 -17.24
C PRO A 423 -31.49 -3.88 -18.00
N PRO A 424 -31.61 -5.20 -18.24
CA PRO A 424 -30.63 -5.97 -19.01
C PRO A 424 -30.31 -5.32 -20.37
N GLY A 425 -29.02 -5.23 -20.72
CA GLY A 425 -28.55 -4.58 -21.95
C GLY A 425 -27.93 -3.20 -21.76
N THR A 426 -27.90 -2.67 -20.53
CA THR A 426 -27.21 -1.42 -20.15
C THR A 426 -25.87 -1.65 -19.44
N THR A 427 -25.41 -2.91 -19.37
CA THR A 427 -24.06 -3.25 -18.90
C THR A 427 -23.04 -3.10 -20.04
N PRO A 428 -21.75 -2.85 -19.71
CA PRO A 428 -20.68 -2.95 -20.68
C PRO A 428 -20.73 -4.26 -21.49
N ARG A 429 -20.55 -4.13 -22.81
CA ARG A 429 -20.75 -5.23 -23.77
C ARG A 429 -19.49 -6.04 -24.05
N ALA A 430 -18.32 -5.57 -23.61
CA ALA A 430 -17.07 -6.30 -23.75
C ALA A 430 -17.14 -7.68 -23.08
N LEU A 431 -16.47 -8.66 -23.67
CA LEU A 431 -16.30 -9.98 -23.07
C LEU A 431 -15.41 -9.88 -21.84
N LEU A 432 -15.68 -10.66 -20.79
CA LEU A 432 -14.82 -10.66 -19.60
C LEU A 432 -13.46 -11.29 -19.91
N PRO A 433 -12.36 -10.66 -19.44
CA PRO A 433 -11.04 -11.23 -19.63
C PRO A 433 -10.88 -12.51 -18.79
N VAL A 434 -10.07 -13.45 -19.30
CA VAL A 434 -9.73 -14.68 -18.59
C VAL A 434 -8.30 -14.58 -18.07
N ASN A 435 -8.15 -14.63 -16.75
CA ASN A 435 -6.86 -14.56 -16.06
C ASN A 435 -6.15 -15.91 -16.03
N ASN A 436 -4.86 -15.90 -15.65
CA ASN A 436 -4.00 -17.09 -15.50
C ASN A 436 -3.74 -17.89 -16.80
N VAL A 437 -3.86 -17.27 -17.97
CA VAL A 437 -3.66 -17.93 -19.28
C VAL A 437 -2.52 -17.28 -20.09
N PRO A 438 -1.51 -18.05 -20.54
CA PRO A 438 -1.28 -19.48 -20.30
C PRO A 438 -0.67 -19.77 -18.92
N SER A 439 -1.02 -20.90 -18.30
CA SER A 439 -0.63 -21.24 -16.92
C SER A 439 0.88 -21.36 -16.65
N PHE A 440 1.70 -21.43 -17.70
CA PHE A 440 3.15 -21.61 -17.63
C PHE A 440 3.96 -20.32 -17.89
N ALA A 441 3.32 -19.16 -18.07
CA ALA A 441 4.01 -17.94 -18.46
C ALA A 441 5.02 -17.44 -17.41
N VAL A 442 4.72 -17.59 -16.12
CA VAL A 442 5.59 -17.16 -15.02
C VAL A 442 6.31 -18.37 -14.46
N GLN A 443 7.64 -18.34 -14.46
CA GLN A 443 8.51 -19.41 -13.96
C GLN A 443 9.29 -18.94 -12.74
N PHE A 444 9.52 -19.86 -11.78
CA PHE A 444 10.31 -19.60 -10.59
C PHE A 444 11.68 -20.28 -10.69
N HIS A 445 12.72 -19.55 -10.32
CA HIS A 445 14.09 -20.04 -10.27
C HIS A 445 14.70 -19.81 -8.88
N PRO A 446 15.10 -20.88 -8.15
CA PRO A 446 14.83 -22.29 -8.47
C PRO A 446 13.33 -22.63 -8.32
N PRO A 447 12.83 -23.70 -8.97
CA PRO A 447 11.40 -24.05 -8.94
C PRO A 447 10.93 -24.62 -7.59
N LEU A 448 11.84 -25.22 -6.82
CA LEU A 448 11.59 -25.76 -5.47
C LEU A 448 12.66 -25.20 -4.52
N PRO A 449 12.60 -23.91 -4.19
CA PRO A 449 13.58 -23.28 -3.33
C PRO A 449 13.49 -23.88 -1.92
N VAL A 450 14.62 -23.86 -1.22
CA VAL A 450 14.75 -24.40 0.15
C VAL A 450 15.24 -23.29 1.06
N THR A 451 14.62 -23.15 2.23
CA THR A 451 15.02 -22.12 3.19
C THR A 451 16.38 -22.40 3.82
N ASP A 452 17.20 -21.36 3.94
CA ASP A 452 18.51 -21.38 4.59
C ASP A 452 18.40 -21.39 6.14
N SER A 453 19.53 -21.27 6.84
CA SER A 453 19.56 -21.21 8.31
C SER A 453 18.84 -20.00 8.91
N LYS A 454 18.63 -18.93 8.13
CA LYS A 454 17.86 -17.75 8.51
C LYS A 454 16.39 -17.87 8.08
N GLY A 455 15.94 -19.04 7.63
CA GLY A 455 14.58 -19.27 7.18
C GLY A 455 14.27 -18.57 5.87
N ARG A 456 15.28 -18.18 5.08
CA ARG A 456 15.11 -17.42 3.84
C ARG A 456 15.29 -18.30 2.61
N ALA A 457 14.49 -18.04 1.58
CA ALA A 457 14.65 -18.66 0.29
C ALA A 457 14.49 -17.60 -0.81
N ASP A 458 15.58 -17.32 -1.52
CA ASP A 458 15.57 -16.37 -2.63
C ASP A 458 15.03 -17.06 -3.89
N VAL A 459 14.13 -16.36 -4.59
CA VAL A 459 13.60 -16.79 -5.88
C VAL A 459 13.59 -15.66 -6.88
N CYS A 460 13.78 -16.01 -8.14
CA CYS A 460 13.55 -15.13 -9.27
C CYS A 460 12.34 -15.60 -10.06
N LEU A 461 11.38 -14.70 -10.29
CA LEU A 461 10.29 -14.86 -11.24
C LEU A 461 10.79 -14.44 -12.61
N GLN A 462 10.51 -15.27 -13.62
CA GLN A 462 10.85 -15.04 -15.02
C GLN A 462 9.57 -15.04 -15.85
N GLY A 463 9.35 -13.97 -16.62
CA GLY A 463 8.25 -13.89 -17.58
C GLY A 463 8.60 -14.59 -18.90
N PRO A 464 7.62 -14.79 -19.80
CA PRO A 464 7.85 -15.43 -21.09
C PRO A 464 8.61 -14.47 -22.03
N GLU A 465 9.33 -15.02 -23.02
CA GLU A 465 9.98 -14.19 -24.05
C GLU A 465 8.98 -13.41 -24.92
N VAL A 466 7.82 -14.02 -25.18
CA VAL A 466 6.72 -13.42 -25.91
C VAL A 466 5.43 -13.69 -25.17
N MET A 467 4.60 -12.66 -25.05
CA MET A 467 3.27 -12.75 -24.51
C MET A 467 2.30 -12.15 -25.52
N ASP A 468 1.32 -12.92 -25.98
CA ASP A 468 0.27 -12.41 -26.87
C ASP A 468 -0.65 -11.41 -26.11
N HIS A 469 -1.86 -11.20 -26.61
CA HIS A 469 -2.89 -10.37 -25.99
C HIS A 469 -4.06 -11.21 -25.46
N PRO A 470 -3.87 -12.06 -24.42
CA PRO A 470 -4.92 -13.00 -24.00
C PRO A 470 -6.16 -12.33 -23.39
N ARG A 471 -6.03 -11.08 -22.93
CA ARG A 471 -7.14 -10.25 -22.44
C ARG A 471 -7.68 -9.27 -23.48
N GLU A 472 -7.25 -9.41 -24.74
CA GLU A 472 -7.66 -8.67 -25.94
C GLU A 472 -7.47 -7.14 -25.88
N TYR A 473 -8.20 -6.46 -25.01
CA TYR A 473 -8.25 -5.01 -24.88
C TYR A 473 -7.53 -4.46 -23.63
N ILE A 474 -7.12 -5.31 -22.68
CA ILE A 474 -6.24 -4.94 -21.56
C ILE A 474 -4.78 -5.28 -21.89
N ASP A 475 -3.85 -4.38 -21.58
CA ASP A 475 -2.43 -4.60 -21.82
C ASP A 475 -1.84 -5.61 -20.82
N GLY A 476 -1.59 -6.83 -21.29
CA GLY A 476 -0.99 -7.90 -20.49
C GLY A 476 -1.99 -8.87 -19.89
N GLN A 477 -1.51 -9.65 -18.92
CA GLN A 477 -2.21 -10.75 -18.28
C GLN A 477 -1.88 -10.82 -16.80
N LEU A 478 -2.91 -11.01 -15.97
CA LEU A 478 -2.77 -11.21 -14.55
C LEU A 478 -2.60 -12.70 -14.22
N TYR A 479 -1.59 -12.99 -13.40
CA TYR A 479 -1.38 -14.30 -12.79
C TYR A 479 -1.47 -14.21 -11.28
N THR A 480 -2.35 -15.02 -10.70
CA THR A 480 -2.41 -15.25 -9.27
C THR A 480 -1.72 -16.58 -8.96
N ILE A 481 -0.64 -16.53 -8.19
CA ILE A 481 0.18 -17.70 -7.87
C ILE A 481 0.22 -17.88 -6.36
N SER A 482 -0.26 -19.04 -5.91
CA SER A 482 -0.21 -19.43 -4.51
C SER A 482 1.13 -20.11 -4.19
N TYR A 483 1.54 -20.04 -2.93
CA TYR A 483 2.80 -20.58 -2.44
C TYR A 483 2.63 -21.12 -1.02
N ASN A 484 3.32 -22.21 -0.68
CA ASN A 484 3.36 -22.74 0.68
C ASN A 484 4.50 -23.77 0.83
N PHE A 485 4.68 -24.32 2.02
CA PHE A 485 5.57 -25.45 2.23
C PHE A 485 5.14 -26.66 1.39
N SER A 486 6.10 -27.43 0.87
CA SER A 486 5.82 -28.63 0.06
C SER A 486 5.37 -29.85 0.89
N GLY A 487 5.45 -29.78 2.22
CA GLY A 487 5.11 -30.86 3.15
C GLY A 487 3.61 -30.96 3.49
N SER A 488 3.28 -31.76 4.51
CA SER A 488 1.90 -31.99 4.96
C SER A 488 1.36 -30.93 5.92
N ASP A 489 2.23 -30.05 6.43
CA ASP A 489 1.89 -29.01 7.40
C ASP A 489 1.94 -27.63 6.72
N PRO A 490 0.89 -27.21 6.00
CA PRO A 490 0.87 -25.90 5.36
C PRO A 490 0.75 -24.79 6.39
N ALA A 491 1.39 -23.65 6.11
CA ALA A 491 1.10 -22.41 6.82
C ALA A 491 -0.29 -21.90 6.44
N LEU A 492 -1.06 -21.42 7.41
CA LEU A 492 -2.32 -20.74 7.15
C LEU A 492 -2.03 -19.32 6.62
N GLN A 493 -2.63 -18.96 5.49
CA GLN A 493 -2.40 -17.68 4.81
C GLN A 493 -3.69 -16.89 4.69
N GLN A 494 -3.57 -15.56 4.64
CA GLN A 494 -4.69 -14.68 4.29
C GLN A 494 -5.12 -14.90 2.83
N ASN A 495 -6.37 -14.54 2.51
CA ASN A 495 -6.93 -14.74 1.16
C ASN A 495 -6.09 -14.07 0.07
N PHE A 496 -5.53 -12.90 0.38
CA PHE A 496 -4.75 -12.06 -0.53
C PHE A 496 -3.24 -12.27 -0.38
N ASP A 497 -2.79 -13.18 0.49
CA ASP A 497 -1.38 -13.55 0.64
C ASP A 497 -0.95 -14.49 -0.49
N LYS A 498 -0.96 -13.96 -1.71
CA LYS A 498 -0.61 -14.64 -2.97
C LYS A 498 0.33 -13.76 -3.78
N PHE A 499 1.04 -14.34 -4.73
CA PHE A 499 1.71 -13.55 -5.75
C PHE A 499 0.69 -13.05 -6.77
N ALA A 500 0.71 -11.75 -7.05
CA ALA A 500 -0.01 -11.13 -8.16
C ALA A 500 1.00 -10.62 -9.17
N VAL A 501 1.07 -11.26 -10.33
CA VAL A 501 2.07 -11.00 -11.37
C VAL A 501 1.36 -10.51 -12.61
N LEU A 502 1.56 -9.26 -12.96
CA LEU A 502 1.16 -8.71 -14.26
C LEU A 502 2.27 -8.99 -15.28
N VAL A 503 1.97 -9.72 -16.34
CA VAL A 503 2.88 -9.90 -17.48
C VAL A 503 2.35 -9.08 -18.64
N PHE A 504 3.08 -8.06 -19.07
CA PHE A 504 2.67 -7.22 -20.19
C PHE A 504 2.67 -8.00 -21.51
N SER A 505 1.79 -7.59 -22.43
CA SER A 505 1.79 -8.13 -23.78
C SER A 505 2.99 -7.65 -24.58
N SER A 506 3.52 -8.50 -25.44
CA SER A 506 4.52 -8.15 -26.43
C SER A 506 3.94 -7.21 -27.48
N VAL A 507 4.69 -6.17 -27.81
CA VAL A 507 4.27 -5.10 -28.73
C VAL A 507 5.30 -5.03 -29.85
N PRO A 508 4.88 -5.15 -31.13
CA PRO A 508 5.79 -5.01 -32.25
C PRO A 508 6.52 -3.66 -32.24
N PRO A 509 7.81 -3.60 -32.62
CA PRO A 509 8.54 -2.35 -32.69
C PRO A 509 7.87 -1.35 -33.65
N CYS A 510 7.55 -0.16 -33.13
CA CYS A 510 7.06 0.98 -33.91
C CYS A 510 8.06 2.14 -33.85
N PRO A 511 9.04 2.21 -34.78
CA PRO A 511 10.10 3.22 -34.75
C PRO A 511 9.60 4.61 -35.16
N ASN A 512 8.58 4.69 -36.03
CA ASN A 512 8.00 5.94 -36.51
C ASN A 512 6.48 5.94 -36.24
N PRO A 513 6.06 6.12 -34.98
CA PRO A 513 4.64 6.10 -34.65
C PRO A 513 3.90 7.29 -35.27
N ALA A 514 2.77 7.00 -35.90
CA ALA A 514 1.79 7.99 -36.33
C ALA A 514 0.66 8.12 -35.29
N TRP A 515 -0.21 9.12 -35.48
CA TRP A 515 -1.35 9.33 -34.60
C TRP A 515 -2.21 8.06 -34.42
N ASN A 516 -2.47 7.30 -35.50
CA ASN A 516 -3.26 6.08 -35.45
C ASN A 516 -2.64 4.97 -34.59
N ASP A 517 -1.33 4.98 -34.37
CA ASP A 517 -0.64 4.00 -33.52
C ASP A 517 -0.81 4.34 -32.04
N VAL A 518 -0.88 5.63 -31.70
CA VAL A 518 -0.95 6.12 -30.31
C VAL A 518 -2.37 6.44 -29.83
N GLN A 519 -3.26 6.79 -30.76
CA GLN A 519 -4.63 7.21 -30.44
C GLN A 519 -5.42 6.17 -29.66
N PRO A 520 -5.36 4.85 -29.95
CA PRO A 520 -6.11 3.86 -29.18
C PRO A 520 -5.68 3.82 -27.70
N ILE A 521 -4.39 4.03 -27.42
CA ILE A 521 -3.86 4.07 -26.06
C ILE A 521 -4.39 5.32 -25.33
N LEU A 522 -4.28 6.49 -25.97
CA LEU A 522 -4.76 7.75 -25.39
C LEU A 522 -6.28 7.78 -25.22
N GLN A 523 -7.04 7.15 -26.12
CA GLN A 523 -8.48 6.97 -26.01
C GLN A 523 -8.85 6.13 -24.80
N GLN A 524 -8.16 5.01 -24.57
CA GLN A 524 -8.41 4.16 -23.41
C GLN A 524 -8.17 4.94 -22.11
N TYR A 525 -7.10 5.73 -22.03
CA TYR A 525 -6.87 6.62 -20.89
C TYR A 525 -7.94 7.70 -20.74
N ALA A 526 -8.41 8.29 -21.84
CA ALA A 526 -9.50 9.27 -21.81
C ALA A 526 -10.83 8.66 -21.34
N ASN A 527 -11.07 7.38 -21.65
CA ASN A 527 -12.24 6.60 -21.22
C ASN A 527 -12.16 6.28 -19.72
N LEU A 528 -11.03 5.77 -19.25
CA LEU A 528 -10.85 5.25 -17.89
C LEU A 528 -10.60 6.34 -16.84
N TYR A 529 -10.12 7.53 -17.25
CA TYR A 529 -9.80 8.62 -16.33
C TYR A 529 -10.46 9.92 -16.77
N PRO A 530 -11.77 10.09 -16.51
CA PRO A 530 -12.54 11.28 -16.86
C PRO A 530 -11.92 12.60 -16.37
N VAL A 531 -11.18 12.58 -15.26
CA VAL A 531 -10.47 13.76 -14.77
C VAL A 531 -9.46 14.32 -15.78
N MET A 532 -8.88 13.46 -16.62
CA MET A 532 -8.01 13.89 -17.71
C MET A 532 -8.82 14.44 -18.87
N SER A 533 -9.80 13.68 -19.37
CA SER A 533 -10.53 14.01 -20.60
C SER A 533 -11.54 15.15 -20.43
N GLN A 534 -12.16 15.26 -19.27
CA GLN A 534 -13.18 16.27 -18.96
C GLN A 534 -12.64 17.40 -18.07
N GLY A 535 -11.67 17.10 -17.19
CA GLY A 535 -11.15 18.06 -16.20
C GLY A 535 -9.91 18.85 -16.65
N LEU A 536 -9.14 18.33 -17.61
CA LEU A 536 -7.89 18.94 -18.08
C LEU A 536 -7.89 19.09 -19.62
N PHE A 537 -7.42 18.06 -20.32
CA PHE A 537 -7.28 18.02 -21.78
C PHE A 537 -7.70 16.63 -22.27
N ASP A 538 -8.58 16.60 -23.27
CA ASP A 538 -8.92 15.35 -23.94
C ASP A 538 -7.79 14.90 -24.89
N PHE A 539 -6.84 14.14 -24.34
CA PHE A 539 -5.71 13.60 -25.08
C PHE A 539 -6.09 12.51 -26.09
N SER A 540 -7.37 12.07 -26.13
CA SER A 540 -7.87 11.24 -27.23
C SER A 540 -7.99 12.02 -28.55
N GLN A 541 -7.85 13.35 -28.52
CA GLN A 541 -7.90 14.24 -29.68
C GLN A 541 -6.50 14.69 -30.10
N GLN A 542 -6.13 14.47 -31.36
CA GLN A 542 -4.78 14.74 -31.88
C GLN A 542 -4.33 16.18 -31.61
N ALA A 543 -5.20 17.15 -31.89
CA ALA A 543 -4.88 18.56 -31.71
C ALA A 543 -4.53 18.90 -30.25
N GLN A 544 -5.20 18.28 -29.27
CA GLN A 544 -4.93 18.49 -27.85
C GLN A 544 -3.66 17.77 -27.42
N ALA A 545 -3.46 16.52 -27.87
CA ALA A 545 -2.25 15.76 -27.61
C ALA A 545 -1.01 16.48 -28.16
N ASP A 546 -1.07 16.97 -29.40
CA ASP A 546 0.04 17.65 -30.05
C ASP A 546 0.34 19.01 -29.43
N ALA A 547 -0.69 19.79 -29.09
CA ALA A 547 -0.53 21.09 -28.41
C ALA A 547 0.12 20.96 -27.03
N ASN A 548 -0.08 19.81 -26.37
CA ASN A 548 0.42 19.52 -25.02
C ASN A 548 1.52 18.45 -25.00
N ALA A 549 2.16 18.17 -26.15
CA ALA A 549 3.18 17.12 -26.29
C ALA A 549 4.30 17.22 -25.26
N PHE A 550 4.66 18.44 -24.85
CA PHE A 550 5.64 18.69 -23.80
C PHE A 550 5.25 18.07 -22.45
N ILE A 551 4.00 18.25 -22.02
CA ILE A 551 3.51 17.74 -20.73
C ILE A 551 3.44 16.22 -20.79
N MET A 552 2.88 15.67 -21.87
CA MET A 552 2.77 14.23 -22.09
C MET A 552 4.15 13.57 -22.08
N ARG A 553 5.12 14.14 -22.81
CA ARG A 553 6.50 13.65 -22.82
C ARG A 553 7.16 13.71 -21.44
N PHE A 554 6.85 14.72 -20.62
CA PHE A 554 7.37 14.85 -19.26
C PHE A 554 6.82 13.76 -18.32
N VAL A 555 5.50 13.57 -18.28
CA VAL A 555 4.85 12.60 -17.38
C VAL A 555 5.12 11.16 -17.80
N LEU A 556 5.18 10.88 -19.11
CA LEU A 556 5.47 9.56 -19.63
C LEU A 556 6.91 9.15 -19.38
N ASP A 557 7.86 10.07 -19.21
CA ASP A 557 9.29 9.75 -19.05
C ASP A 557 9.74 9.56 -17.60
N LYS A 558 8.83 9.75 -16.64
CA LYS A 558 9.15 9.57 -15.22
C LYS A 558 9.38 8.11 -14.85
N ASP A 559 10.11 7.92 -13.75
CA ASP A 559 10.28 6.63 -13.09
C ASP A 559 8.93 6.07 -12.62
N ILE A 560 8.84 4.73 -12.49
CA ILE A 560 7.57 4.08 -12.12
C ILE A 560 7.04 4.50 -10.72
N ASN A 561 7.95 4.91 -9.84
CA ASN A 561 7.63 5.36 -8.49
C ASN A 561 7.39 6.87 -8.37
N ASP A 562 7.56 7.62 -9.46
CA ASP A 562 7.30 9.06 -9.48
C ASP A 562 5.78 9.32 -9.48
N PRO A 563 5.27 10.19 -8.59
CA PRO A 563 3.84 10.49 -8.52
C PRO A 563 3.30 11.20 -9.78
N ASP A 564 4.16 11.85 -10.56
CA ASP A 564 3.80 12.48 -11.84
C ASP A 564 3.81 11.50 -13.01
N GLN A 565 4.22 10.24 -12.81
CA GLN A 565 4.30 9.26 -13.89
C GLN A 565 2.93 8.97 -14.49
N MET A 566 2.87 8.97 -15.82
CA MET A 566 1.76 8.42 -16.59
C MET A 566 2.13 7.07 -17.24
N PRO A 567 1.17 6.14 -17.33
CA PRO A 567 -0.19 6.25 -16.77
C PRO A 567 -0.21 6.23 -15.23
N VAL A 568 -1.21 6.90 -14.63
CA VAL A 568 -1.38 6.91 -13.18
C VAL A 568 -1.49 5.49 -12.62
N THR A 569 -2.04 4.54 -13.37
CA THR A 569 -2.20 3.14 -12.96
C THR A 569 -0.99 2.24 -13.20
N ARG A 570 0.07 2.74 -13.86
CA ARG A 570 1.24 1.94 -14.24
C ARG A 570 0.87 0.66 -15.01
N ASP A 571 -0.16 0.74 -15.84
CA ASP A 571 -0.72 -0.34 -16.67
C ASP A 571 -0.24 -0.29 -18.13
N LEU A 572 0.90 0.38 -18.38
CA LEU A 572 1.46 0.53 -19.72
C LEU A 572 2.80 -0.18 -19.84
N SER A 573 2.88 -1.14 -20.77
CA SER A 573 4.14 -1.77 -21.16
C SER A 573 5.19 -0.76 -21.60
N SER A 574 6.47 -1.09 -21.37
CA SER A 574 7.62 -0.28 -21.77
C SER A 574 7.62 0.04 -23.27
N ALA A 575 7.22 -0.90 -24.12
CA ALA A 575 7.13 -0.68 -25.57
C ALA A 575 6.04 0.33 -25.95
N LYS A 576 4.83 0.24 -25.38
CA LYS A 576 3.77 1.24 -25.62
C LYS A 576 4.16 2.61 -25.05
N ARG A 577 4.76 2.66 -23.86
CA ARG A 577 5.30 3.89 -23.26
C ARG A 577 6.35 4.53 -24.17
N ALA A 578 7.30 3.73 -24.67
CA ALA A 578 8.33 4.20 -25.58
C ALA A 578 7.77 4.67 -26.93
N MET A 579 6.70 4.03 -27.42
CA MET A 579 5.98 4.47 -28.63
C MET A 579 5.33 5.85 -28.44
N LEU A 580 4.64 6.09 -27.32
CA LEU A 580 4.09 7.41 -26.99
C LEU A 580 5.20 8.46 -26.87
N ILE A 581 6.29 8.14 -26.16
CA ILE A 581 7.45 9.03 -26.02
C ILE A 581 8.01 9.42 -27.40
N ARG A 582 8.22 8.45 -28.30
CA ARG A 582 8.71 8.71 -29.67
C ARG A 582 7.75 9.59 -30.46
N TYR A 583 6.44 9.35 -30.36
CA TYR A 583 5.43 10.19 -31.02
C TYR A 583 5.53 11.65 -30.55
N PHE A 584 5.56 11.88 -29.24
CA PHE A 584 5.63 13.24 -28.70
C PHE A 584 6.97 13.93 -28.97
N ASP A 585 8.08 13.18 -29.03
CA ASP A 585 9.37 13.73 -29.47
C ASP A 585 9.31 14.21 -30.93
N GLN A 586 8.70 13.44 -31.84
CA GLN A 586 8.50 13.87 -33.24
C GLN A 586 7.60 15.12 -33.36
N VAL A 587 6.53 15.19 -32.57
CA VAL A 587 5.66 16.38 -32.52
C VAL A 587 6.45 17.59 -32.05
N LEU A 588 7.21 17.46 -30.98
CA LEU A 588 8.04 18.53 -30.43
C LEU A 588 9.09 19.03 -31.43
N GLU A 589 9.75 18.13 -32.16
CA GLU A 589 10.66 18.47 -33.25
C GLU A 589 9.96 19.24 -34.37
N SER A 590 8.78 18.78 -34.81
CA SER A 590 7.99 19.45 -35.84
C SER A 590 7.53 20.87 -35.44
N GLN A 591 7.36 21.11 -34.14
CA GLN A 591 7.02 22.42 -33.57
C GLN A 591 8.25 23.33 -33.33
N GLY A 592 9.46 22.88 -33.67
CA GLY A 592 10.70 23.62 -33.41
C GLY A 592 11.08 23.69 -31.93
N ARG A 593 10.59 22.75 -31.11
CA ARG A 593 10.84 22.66 -29.67
C ARG A 593 11.60 21.38 -29.34
N PRO A 594 12.91 21.28 -29.65
CA PRO A 594 13.65 20.03 -29.45
C PRO A 594 13.58 19.55 -27.98
N PRO A 595 13.66 18.23 -27.73
CA PRO A 595 13.57 17.66 -26.38
C PRO A 595 14.55 18.25 -25.37
N SER A 596 15.68 18.81 -25.83
CA SER A 596 16.64 19.53 -24.98
C SER A 596 16.04 20.73 -24.22
N LEU A 597 14.94 21.32 -24.70
CA LEU A 597 14.20 22.37 -24.00
C LEU A 597 13.48 21.84 -22.74
N LEU A 598 13.06 20.57 -22.70
CA LEU A 598 12.49 19.93 -21.50
C LEU A 598 13.48 19.94 -20.33
N HIS A 599 14.76 19.70 -20.60
CA HIS A 599 15.82 19.75 -19.59
C HIS A 599 16.00 21.13 -18.96
N MET A 600 15.72 22.22 -19.68
CA MET A 600 15.81 23.59 -19.13
C MET A 600 14.60 23.96 -18.27
N PHE A 601 13.41 23.43 -18.58
CA PHE A 601 12.20 23.61 -17.78
C PHE A 601 12.19 22.71 -16.54
N GLY A 602 12.68 21.46 -16.63
CA GLY A 602 12.81 20.56 -15.49
C GLY A 602 13.77 21.07 -14.39
N LYS A 603 14.70 21.98 -14.72
CA LYS A 603 15.53 22.72 -13.75
C LYS A 603 14.80 23.88 -13.06
N ARG A 604 13.66 24.33 -13.61
CA ARG A 604 12.81 25.40 -13.07
C ARG A 604 11.57 24.85 -12.37
N CYS A 605 11.20 23.59 -12.63
CA CYS A 605 10.25 22.85 -11.79
C CYS A 605 10.93 22.58 -10.43
N PRO A 606 10.28 22.93 -9.31
CA PRO A 606 10.81 22.67 -7.96
C PRO A 606 11.05 21.19 -7.63
N THR A 607 10.57 20.29 -8.49
CA THR A 607 10.49 18.84 -8.27
C THR A 607 11.79 18.07 -8.52
N ARG A 608 12.87 18.71 -9.01
CA ARG A 608 14.20 18.09 -9.01
C ARG A 608 15.06 18.70 -7.90
N GLY A 609 15.15 17.97 -6.78
CA GLY A 609 16.17 18.20 -5.76
C GLY A 609 17.55 18.24 -6.40
N GLY A 610 18.25 19.36 -6.20
CA GLY A 610 19.59 19.60 -6.71
C GLY A 610 20.22 20.75 -5.95
N ALA A 611 20.91 20.39 -4.86
CA ALA A 611 22.01 21.10 -4.21
C ALA A 611 22.00 22.63 -4.25
N ALA A 612 21.70 23.22 -3.08
CA ALA A 612 22.32 24.43 -2.55
C ALA A 612 22.99 25.39 -3.57
N LEU A 613 22.24 26.40 -4.04
CA LEU A 613 22.89 27.68 -4.33
C LEU A 613 23.08 28.40 -3.00
N ARG A 614 24.29 28.24 -2.42
CA ARG A 614 24.77 29.11 -1.34
C ARG A 614 24.78 30.55 -1.85
N PRO A 615 24.28 31.53 -1.08
CA PRO A 615 24.56 32.93 -1.35
C PRO A 615 25.98 33.23 -0.86
N GLN A 616 26.89 33.57 -1.77
CA GLN A 616 28.09 34.34 -1.42
C GLN A 616 28.13 35.61 -2.26
N ASP A 617 27.78 36.71 -1.58
CA ASP A 617 28.36 38.04 -1.66
C ASP A 617 29.00 38.50 -2.99
N SER A 618 28.46 39.56 -3.58
CA SER A 618 28.87 40.91 -3.16
C SER A 618 28.46 42.01 -4.16
N ARG A 619 28.17 43.18 -3.56
CA ARG A 619 28.20 44.55 -4.10
C ARG A 619 26.93 45.10 -4.76
N ALA A 620 26.23 45.85 -3.91
CA ALA A 620 25.37 46.97 -4.25
C ALA A 620 26.00 47.91 -5.31
N ALA A 621 25.16 48.35 -6.24
CA ALA A 621 25.33 49.58 -7.00
C ALA A 621 24.00 50.38 -6.92
N PRO A 622 24.05 51.71 -6.80
CA PRO A 622 22.91 52.52 -6.42
C PRO A 622 21.96 52.80 -7.59
N VAL A 623 20.68 52.92 -7.28
CA VAL A 623 19.61 53.33 -8.19
C VAL A 623 19.68 54.85 -8.37
N SER A 624 19.74 55.30 -9.63
CA SER A 624 19.58 56.71 -10.04
C SER A 624 18.29 56.91 -10.82
N ASP A 625 17.40 57.72 -10.25
CA ASP A 625 16.48 58.72 -10.84
C ASP A 625 15.74 58.51 -12.19
N LEU A 626 14.40 58.44 -12.04
CA LEU A 626 13.34 59.25 -12.70
C LEU A 626 12.92 58.97 -14.17
N PRO A 627 11.74 59.46 -14.64
CA PRO A 627 10.53 59.96 -13.96
C PRO A 627 9.19 59.39 -14.49
N GLY A 628 8.14 59.53 -13.68
CA GLY A 628 6.75 59.35 -14.09
C GLY A 628 6.20 60.49 -14.97
N LYS A 629 5.10 60.19 -15.67
CA LYS A 629 4.12 61.18 -16.12
C LYS A 629 2.71 60.63 -15.91
N SER A 630 1.97 61.33 -15.06
CA SER A 630 0.52 61.27 -14.91
C SER A 630 -0.17 62.06 -16.03
N ARG A 631 -1.45 61.74 -16.28
CA ARG A 631 -2.60 62.69 -16.32
C ARG A 631 -3.89 61.91 -16.64
N GLY A 632 -4.90 62.00 -15.75
CA GLY A 632 -6.30 61.63 -16.00
C GLY A 632 -7.04 62.74 -16.78
N PRO A 633 -8.35 63.02 -16.57
CA PRO A 633 -9.37 62.33 -15.75
C PRO A 633 -10.71 62.03 -16.48
N ASN A 634 -11.57 61.24 -15.81
CA ASN A 634 -13.05 61.09 -15.74
C ASN A 634 -13.99 61.84 -16.72
N PRO A 635 -15.20 61.30 -16.98
CA PRO A 635 -16.29 61.11 -15.98
C PRO A 635 -16.33 59.76 -15.28
#